data_AF-A0A7U4M1S1-F1
#
_entry.id   AF-A0A7U4M1S1-F1
#
_cell.length_a   1.000
_cell.length_b   1.000
_cell.length_c   1.000
_cell.angle_alpha   90.00
_cell.angle_beta   90.00
_cell.angle_gamma   90.00
#
_symmetry.space_group_name_H-M   'P 1'
#
loop_
_entity.id
_entity.type
_entity.pdbx_description
1 polymer ?
#
loop_
_entity_poly.entity_id
_entity_poly.type
_entity_poly.pdbx_seq_one_letter_code
_entity_poly.pdbx_strand_id
1 'polypeptide(L)' 'MWFDCWTIGGIGIIPLLLLLTILFFFYSLFANEKRSSSLDILESRYAKGEISKEEYIDIKKDIT' A
#
# COMPACT_ATOMS: atom_id res chain seq x y z
N MET A 1 -19.27 36.03 -10.64
CA MET A 1 -18.19 36.87 -10.06
C MET A 1 -18.17 36.67 -8.54
N TRP A 2 -17.70 35.51 -8.07
CA TRP A 2 -17.54 35.23 -6.63
C TRP A 2 -16.27 34.40 -6.32
N PHE A 3 -15.44 34.12 -7.34
CA PHE A 3 -14.22 33.31 -7.18
C PHE A 3 -12.94 34.14 -7.12
N ASP A 4 -13.03 35.46 -7.26
CA ASP A 4 -11.88 36.33 -7.54
C ASP A 4 -11.28 37.02 -6.30
N CYS A 5 -11.78 36.72 -5.09
CA CYS A 5 -11.28 37.31 -3.84
C CYS A 5 -10.44 36.33 -2.99
N TRP A 6 -10.48 35.02 -3.29
CA TRP A 6 -9.86 33.99 -2.43
C TRP A 6 -8.48 33.49 -2.90
N THR A 7 -7.95 34.02 -4.00
CA THR A 7 -6.68 33.58 -4.62
C THR A 7 -5.58 34.65 -4.59
N ILE A 8 -5.91 35.90 -4.28
CA ILE A 8 -4.98 37.05 -4.37
C ILE A 8 -4.29 37.34 -3.01
N GLY A 9 -4.48 36.47 -2.01
CA GLY A 9 -3.89 36.57 -0.66
C GLY A 9 -2.75 35.59 -0.36
N GLY A 10 -2.21 34.90 -1.37
CA GLY A 10 -0.89 34.24 -1.29
C GLY A 10 -0.87 32.72 -1.32
N ILE A 11 -1.82 32.00 -0.72
CA ILE A 11 -1.90 30.53 -0.81
C ILE A 11 -3.37 30.13 -0.77
N GLY A 12 -3.97 29.93 -1.94
CA GLY A 12 -5.34 29.42 -2.05
C GLY A 12 -5.47 27.98 -1.55
N ILE A 13 -6.69 27.43 -1.58
CA ILE A 13 -6.97 26.03 -1.22
C ILE A 13 -6.28 25.01 -2.15
N ILE A 14 -5.85 25.44 -3.33
CA ILE A 14 -5.26 24.59 -4.38
C ILE A 14 -4.00 23.85 -3.90
N PRO A 15 -2.96 24.51 -3.35
CA PRO A 15 -1.79 23.80 -2.81
C PRO A 15 -2.13 22.85 -1.67
N LEU A 16 -3.16 23.13 -0.85
CA LEU A 16 -3.59 22.22 0.21
C LEU A 16 -4.23 20.94 -0.36
N LEU A 17 -5.09 21.08 -1.38
CA LEU A 17 -5.69 19.95 -2.09
C LEU A 17 -4.62 19.13 -2.82
N LEU A 18 -3.66 19.81 -3.45
CA LEU A 18 -2.56 19.16 -4.16
C LEU A 18 -1.68 18.37 -3.18
N LEU A 19 -1.34 18.94 -2.03
CA LEU A 19 -0.61 18.27 -0.95
C LEU A 19 -1.38 17.03 -0.44
N LEU A 20 -2.69 17.14 -0.19
CA LEU A 20 -3.52 16.02 0.25
C LEU A 20 -3.57 14.89 -0.78
N THR A 21 -3.69 15.20 -2.07
CA THR A 21 -3.68 14.18 -3.13
C THR A 21 -2.34 13.45 -3.23
N ILE A 22 -1.22 14.17 -3.09
CA ILE A 22 0.12 13.56 -3.05
C ILE A 22 0.25 12.65 -1.84
N LEU A 23 -0.09 13.13 -0.64
CA LEU A 23 -0.02 12.32 0.58
C LEU A 23 -0.87 11.06 0.52
N PHE A 24 -2.09 11.16 -0.03
CA PHE A 24 -2.98 10.01 -0.23
C PHE A 24 -2.40 9.01 -1.23
N PHE A 25 -1.82 9.46 -2.34
CA PHE A 25 -1.20 8.60 -3.33
C PHE A 25 0.01 7.85 -2.76
N PHE A 26 0.89 8.54 -2.02
CA PHE A 26 2.01 7.90 -1.33
C PHE A 26 1.53 6.91 -0.26
N TYR A 27 0.53 7.26 0.54
CA TYR A 27 -0.04 6.32 1.51
C TYR A 27 -0.66 5.09 0.82
N SER A 28 -1.34 5.26 -0.31
CA SER A 28 -1.92 4.14 -1.07
C SER A 28 -0.85 3.22 -1.67
N LEU A 29 0.28 3.77 -2.12
CA LEU A 29 1.40 2.96 -2.60
C LEU A 29 2.08 2.19 -1.46
N PHE A 30 2.35 2.84 -0.32
CA PHE A 30 2.98 2.19 0.83
C PHE A 30 2.03 1.26 1.60
N ALA A 31 0.72 1.51 1.59
CA ALA A 31 -0.27 0.62 2.20
C ALA A 31 -0.44 -0.70 1.42
N ASN A 32 -0.02 -0.75 0.16
CA ASN A 32 0.04 -1.99 -0.63
C ASN A 32 1.34 -2.77 -0.42
N GLU A 33 2.34 -2.21 0.28
CA GLU A 33 3.34 -3.03 0.95
C GLU A 33 2.70 -3.65 2.18
N LYS A 34 1.73 -4.56 1.95
CA LYS A 34 1.46 -5.64 2.88
C LYS A 34 2.82 -6.25 3.13
N ARG A 35 3.34 -6.01 4.33
CA ARG A 35 4.48 -6.71 4.90
C ARG A 35 4.18 -8.19 4.70
N SER A 36 4.71 -8.77 3.62
CA SER A 36 4.34 -10.12 3.20
C SER A 36 4.60 -11.00 4.40
N SER A 37 3.54 -11.55 4.98
CA SER A 37 3.69 -12.41 6.13
C SER A 37 4.57 -13.58 5.70
N SER A 38 5.29 -14.20 6.63
CA SER A 38 6.03 -15.43 6.33
C SER A 38 5.13 -16.47 5.64
N LEU A 39 3.82 -16.43 5.92
CA LEU A 39 2.79 -17.21 5.24
C LEU A 39 2.56 -16.82 3.77
N ASP A 40 2.53 -15.52 3.43
CA ASP A 40 2.34 -15.05 2.04
C ASP A 40 3.53 -15.48 1.16
N ILE A 41 4.74 -15.44 1.71
CA ILE A 41 5.95 -15.91 1.02
C ILE A 41 5.88 -17.42 0.80
N LEU A 42 5.46 -18.17 1.83
CA LEU A 42 5.30 -19.62 1.75
C LEU A 42 4.25 -20.03 0.70
N GLU A 43 3.10 -19.35 0.70
CA GLU A 43 2.03 -19.57 -0.28
C GLU A 43 2.49 -19.25 -1.71
N SER A 44 3.23 -18.15 -1.90
CA SER A 44 3.81 -17.80 -3.20
C SER A 44 4.73 -18.89 -3.76
N ARG A 45 5.58 -19.49 -2.90
CA ARG A 45 6.49 -20.58 -3.32
C ARG A 45 5.75 -21.87 -3.66
N TYR A 46 4.71 -22.20 -2.89
CA TYR A 46 3.85 -23.34 -3.20
C TYR A 46 3.10 -23.16 -4.53
N ALA A 47 2.55 -21.96 -4.77
CA ALA A 47 1.85 -21.64 -6.02
C ALA A 47 2.76 -21.70 -7.25
N LYS A 48 4.04 -21.37 -7.09
CA LYS A 48 5.07 -21.53 -8.14
C LYS A 48 5.51 -22.98 -8.36
N GLY A 49 5.14 -23.90 -7.46
CA GLY A 49 5.60 -25.29 -7.47
C GLY A 49 7.06 -25.45 -7.05
N GLU A 50 7.64 -24.46 -6.34
CA GLU A 50 9.02 -24.52 -5.82
C GLU A 50 9.13 -25.43 -4.60
N ILE A 51 8.02 -25.70 -3.91
CA ILE A 51 7.93 -26.58 -2.73
C ILE A 51 6.78 -27.57 -2.87
N SER A 52 6.94 -28.73 -2.26
CA SER A 52 5.92 -29.78 -2.21
C SER A 52 4.76 -29.42 -1.26
N LYS A 53 3.64 -30.14 -1.37
CA LYS A 53 2.49 -29.95 -0.47
C LYS A 53 2.85 -30.33 0.96
N GLU A 54 3.69 -31.34 1.13
CA GLU A 54 4.16 -31.85 2.40
C GLU A 54 5.02 -30.78 3.11
N GLU A 55 6.02 -30.22 2.42
CA GLU A 55 6.85 -29.12 2.95
C GLU A 55 6.02 -27.88 3.29
N TYR A 56 5.04 -27.52 2.45
CA TYR A 56 4.15 -26.40 2.73
C TYR A 56 3.40 -26.59 4.06
N ILE A 57 2.88 -27.80 4.31
CA ILE A 57 2.11 -28.11 5.53
C ILE A 57 3.00 -28.06 6.77
N ASP A 58 4.22 -28.60 6.69
CA ASP A 58 5.14 -28.62 7.83
C ASP A 58 5.63 -27.21 8.18
N ILE A 59 6.05 -26.41 7.20
CA ILE A 59 6.48 -25.03 7.44
C ILE A 59 5.30 -24.17 7.94
N LYS A 60 4.08 -24.41 7.44
CA LYS A 60 2.88 -23.71 7.91
C LYS A 60 2.58 -23.97 9.38
N LYS A 61 2.80 -25.20 9.86
CA LYS A 61 2.64 -25.56 11.29
C LYS A 61 3.67 -24.89 12.18
N ASP A 62 4.89 -24.67 11.69
CA ASP A 62 5.94 -24.01 12.46
C ASP A 62 5.74 -22.48 12.56
N ILE A 63 5.06 -21.88 11.57
CA ILE A 63 4.78 -20.43 11.53
C ILE A 63 3.52 -20.05 12.34
N THR A 64 2.60 -21.00 12.55
CA THR A 64 1.29 -20.77 13.19
C THR A 64 1.31 -21.16 14.67
#